data_AF-K0XAN1-F1
#
_entry.id   AF-K0XAN1-F1
#
_cell.length_a   1.000
_cell.length_b   1.000
_cell.length_c   1.000
_cell.angle_alpha   90.00
_cell.angle_beta   90.00
_cell.angle_gamma   90.00
#
_symmetry.space_group_name_H-M   'P 1'
#
loop_
_entity.id
_entity.type
_entity.pdbx_description
1 polymer ?
#
loop_
_entity_poly.entity_id
_entity_poly.type
_entity_poly.pdbx_seq_one_letter_code
_entity_poly.pdbx_strand_id
1 'polypeptide(L)'
;MKHSSIWSCLMIFSVVGISLLTSCGRSGKVEITPYILNLHLKYTHIDNFEHGIARVSMDTKTESGRETAVYGCIDERGKEVIPCIYELVFVEPGGIVALSKEGVYKLFVYRDGGVEEFSLPSGIQPISGFCCDRSAVCDEYYNYGYIDSEGNLVVPCRYERVNDYNEGLAVVEQNWRKGYVDTDGYEVSPVSYRGAEMFRNGRGCVQNEAGLYGYVDETGREVIPCRFEKAISFYGEVTPACLNGLYGLIDKDGEFISTPRYEAMGICDVDVFYFYENGLYGFVDAEQKELTSARYDRIGELFSEGLIDVEQQGKHGFINKQGEEVIPCIYSRVSRFENGFARVARNGRVGYIDTAGREVFLLPSNSYASTYRSGYGVFCFKSGGEIFIFDEEGNRLDSNGRETPGTISAGSETPASGNVGSDVVSIPAVSAPVSSGSNRSDPARRVEWEIRRSRAIEELTRLQMKLIEDPNSAAIKHNIQSQQNIINTCNEMIAIYQ
;
A
#
# COMPACT_ATOMS: atom_id res chain seq x y z
N MET A 1 -21.20 48.22 0.26
CA MET A 1 -20.08 48.05 1.21
C MET A 1 -20.66 47.75 2.59
N LYS A 2 -20.28 46.58 3.13
CA LYS A 2 -20.20 46.19 4.56
C LYS A 2 -21.52 46.09 5.35
N HIS A 3 -21.97 44.85 5.64
CA HIS A 3 -21.61 43.98 6.78
C HIS A 3 -22.33 44.40 8.08
N SER A 4 -23.26 43.57 8.58
CA SER A 4 -23.10 42.64 9.73
C SER A 4 -22.85 43.38 11.04
N SER A 5 -23.54 43.17 12.15
CA SER A 5 -23.96 41.91 12.82
C SER A 5 -24.78 42.32 14.07
N ILE A 6 -25.28 41.35 14.86
CA ILE A 6 -25.20 41.20 16.35
C ILE A 6 -26.41 40.36 16.88
N TRP A 7 -26.13 39.56 17.92
CA TRP A 7 -26.99 38.90 18.95
C TRP A 7 -27.30 37.40 18.68
N SER A 8 -26.67 36.41 19.33
CA SER A 8 -26.61 35.99 20.76
C SER A 8 -27.83 35.16 21.23
N CYS A 9 -27.57 33.86 21.47
CA CYS A 9 -28.19 32.88 22.39
C CYS A 9 -29.72 32.83 22.62
N LEU A 10 -30.35 31.68 22.36
CA LEU A 10 -31.08 30.85 23.36
C LEU A 10 -31.56 29.50 22.78
N MET A 11 -31.45 28.44 23.59
CA MET A 11 -31.92 27.07 23.37
C MET A 11 -33.45 26.95 23.18
N ILE A 12 -33.92 25.90 22.50
CA ILE A 12 -34.81 24.83 23.05
C ILE A 12 -34.97 23.67 22.03
N PHE A 13 -35.04 22.47 22.63
CA PHE A 13 -35.07 21.09 22.16
C PHE A 13 -36.16 20.63 21.16
N SER A 14 -35.84 19.58 20.39
CA SER A 14 -36.64 18.36 20.34
C SER A 14 -35.79 17.10 20.10
N VAL A 15 -35.72 16.27 21.16
CA VAL A 15 -35.29 14.86 21.26
C VAL A 15 -36.30 13.98 20.48
N VAL A 16 -35.93 12.87 19.80
CA VAL A 16 -35.83 11.49 20.31
C VAL A 16 -35.14 10.62 19.24
N GLY A 17 -34.13 9.85 19.65
CA GLY A 17 -33.56 8.77 18.85
C GLY A 17 -32.26 8.16 19.39
N ILE A 18 -32.03 8.16 20.71
CA ILE A 18 -30.90 7.46 21.33
C ILE A 18 -31.35 6.04 21.68
N SER A 19 -30.55 5.05 21.31
CA SER A 19 -30.37 3.81 22.08
C SER A 19 -29.01 3.19 21.74
N LEU A 20 -28.05 3.36 22.68
CA LEU A 20 -26.90 2.48 23.00
C LEU A 20 -25.92 2.17 21.84
N LEU A 21 -24.73 2.77 21.75
CA LEU A 21 -23.58 2.58 22.65
C LEU A 21 -22.62 3.79 22.54
N THR A 22 -22.52 4.59 23.58
CA THR A 22 -21.37 5.47 23.84
C THR A 22 -21.02 5.35 25.32
N SER A 23 -20.15 4.41 25.66
CA SER A 23 -19.33 4.49 26.88
C SER A 23 -17.99 5.13 26.49
N CYS A 24 -17.91 6.44 26.69
CA CYS A 24 -16.66 7.16 26.69
C CYS A 24 -15.89 6.75 27.97
N GLY A 25 -14.85 5.94 27.83
CA GLY A 25 -13.84 5.68 28.86
C GLY A 25 -12.52 6.30 28.44
N ARG A 26 -12.03 7.29 29.20
CA ARG A 26 -10.66 7.83 29.07
C ARG A 26 -9.64 6.76 29.49
N SER A 27 -9.31 5.90 28.55
CA SER A 27 -8.07 5.11 28.43
C SER A 27 -8.14 4.56 27.01
N GLY A 28 -7.06 4.65 26.22
CA GLY A 28 -7.00 4.13 24.86
C GLY A 28 -7.04 2.60 24.79
N LYS A 29 -8.08 1.98 25.38
CA LYS A 29 -8.42 0.58 25.21
C LYS A 29 -9.61 0.54 24.28
N VAL A 30 -9.40 0.00 23.08
CA VAL A 30 -10.48 -0.31 22.17
C VAL A 30 -11.28 -1.46 22.80
N GLU A 31 -12.47 -1.17 23.33
CA GLU A 31 -13.38 -2.23 23.76
C GLU A 31 -13.84 -2.99 22.51
N ILE A 32 -13.30 -4.18 22.29
CA ILE A 32 -13.77 -5.12 21.28
C ILE A 32 -15.18 -5.57 21.69
N THR A 33 -16.20 -4.88 21.20
CA THR A 33 -17.59 -5.29 21.44
C THR A 33 -17.92 -6.54 20.61
N PRO A 34 -18.85 -7.41 21.07
CA PRO A 34 -19.34 -8.57 20.30
C PRO A 34 -19.81 -8.22 18.88
N TYR A 35 -20.22 -6.97 18.67
CA TYR A 35 -20.61 -6.42 17.39
C TYR A 35 -19.43 -6.34 16.40
N ILE A 36 -18.30 -5.78 16.82
CA ILE A 36 -17.08 -5.67 16.00
C ILE A 36 -16.58 -7.06 15.63
N LEU A 37 -16.60 -8.00 16.58
CA LEU A 37 -16.21 -9.38 16.34
C LEU A 37 -17.13 -10.06 15.30
N ASN A 38 -18.44 -9.86 15.38
CA ASN A 38 -19.39 -10.41 14.41
C ASN A 38 -19.20 -9.85 12.99
N LEU A 39 -18.85 -8.57 12.85
CA LEU A 39 -18.52 -8.00 11.55
C LEU A 39 -17.27 -8.66 10.94
N HIS A 40 -16.23 -8.91 11.75
CA HIS A 40 -15.01 -9.61 11.31
C HIS A 40 -15.22 -11.12 11.09
N LEU A 41 -16.29 -11.71 11.64
CA LEU A 41 -16.71 -13.07 11.30
C LEU A 41 -17.44 -13.12 9.95
N LYS A 42 -18.10 -12.03 9.55
CA LYS A 42 -18.82 -11.93 8.27
C LYS A 42 -17.88 -11.51 7.13
N TYR A 43 -17.05 -10.51 7.35
CA TYR A 43 -16.17 -9.91 6.33
C TYR A 43 -14.70 -10.22 6.65
N THR A 44 -13.92 -10.48 5.60
CA THR A 44 -12.48 -10.74 5.73
C THR A 44 -11.68 -9.45 5.90
N HIS A 45 -12.17 -8.33 5.37
CA HIS A 45 -11.61 -7.00 5.58
C HIS A 45 -12.72 -5.95 5.72
N ILE A 46 -12.44 -4.93 6.54
CA ILE A 46 -13.29 -3.76 6.74
C ILE A 46 -12.36 -2.54 6.77
N ASP A 47 -12.55 -1.62 5.83
CA ASP A 47 -11.84 -0.35 5.80
C ASP A 47 -12.38 0.60 6.88
N ASN A 48 -11.71 1.74 7.09
CA ASN A 48 -12.26 2.79 7.95
C ASN A 48 -13.58 3.34 7.37
N PHE A 49 -14.45 3.82 8.26
CA PHE A 49 -15.67 4.52 7.84
C PHE A 49 -15.32 5.92 7.33
N GLU A 50 -15.68 6.18 6.08
CA GLU A 50 -15.56 7.47 5.42
C GLU A 50 -16.94 7.89 4.92
N HIS A 51 -17.38 9.10 5.29
CA HIS A 51 -18.67 9.64 4.85
C HIS A 51 -19.89 8.74 5.18
N GLY A 52 -19.79 7.97 6.27
CA GLY A 52 -20.86 7.10 6.76
C GLY A 52 -20.89 5.70 6.15
N ILE A 53 -19.92 5.34 5.29
CA ILE A 53 -19.77 4.01 4.70
C ILE A 53 -18.34 3.47 4.82
N ALA A 54 -18.19 2.15 4.86
CA ALA A 54 -16.90 1.48 4.82
C ALA A 54 -16.90 0.41 3.72
N ARG A 55 -15.80 0.31 2.98
CA ARG A 55 -15.57 -0.81 2.07
C ARG A 55 -15.34 -2.08 2.87
N VAL A 56 -15.91 -3.17 2.39
CA VAL A 56 -15.77 -4.50 2.99
C VAL A 56 -15.39 -5.52 1.93
N SER A 57 -14.69 -6.58 2.33
CA SER A 57 -14.41 -7.73 1.46
C SER A 57 -14.84 -9.05 2.10
N MET A 58 -15.10 -10.04 1.25
CA MET A 58 -15.41 -11.41 1.64
C MET A 58 -14.79 -12.38 0.64
N ASP A 59 -14.22 -13.48 1.13
CA ASP A 59 -13.75 -14.54 0.25
C ASP A 59 -14.93 -15.45 -0.16
N THR A 60 -15.12 -15.63 -1.46
CA THR A 60 -16.17 -16.50 -2.02
C THR A 60 -15.56 -17.72 -2.67
N LYS A 61 -16.21 -18.89 -2.51
CA LYS A 61 -15.84 -20.12 -3.22
C LYS A 61 -16.61 -20.22 -4.52
N THR A 62 -15.90 -20.23 -5.64
CA THR A 62 -16.48 -20.51 -6.96
C THR A 62 -16.79 -22.00 -7.13
N GLU A 63 -17.62 -22.37 -8.11
CA GLU A 63 -17.95 -23.78 -8.43
C GLU A 63 -16.72 -24.65 -8.74
N SER A 64 -15.60 -24.01 -9.11
CA SER A 64 -14.29 -24.66 -9.35
C SER A 64 -13.42 -24.80 -8.08
N GLY A 65 -13.91 -24.35 -6.93
CA GLY A 65 -13.17 -24.36 -5.66
C GLY A 65 -12.10 -23.28 -5.52
N ARG A 66 -11.99 -22.32 -6.44
CA ARG A 66 -11.14 -21.13 -6.27
C ARG A 66 -11.80 -20.13 -5.33
N GLU A 67 -11.02 -19.60 -4.40
CA GLU A 67 -11.39 -18.48 -3.54
C GLU A 67 -11.10 -17.16 -4.25
N THR A 68 -12.13 -16.31 -4.37
CA THR A 68 -12.04 -14.96 -4.95
C THR A 68 -12.59 -13.95 -3.95
N ALA A 69 -11.80 -12.91 -3.65
CA ALA A 69 -12.27 -11.80 -2.84
C ALA A 69 -13.29 -10.99 -3.64
N VAL A 70 -14.47 -10.82 -3.07
CA VAL A 70 -15.51 -9.91 -3.55
C VAL A 70 -15.65 -8.75 -2.58
N TYR A 71 -16.00 -7.59 -3.10
CA TYR A 71 -16.05 -6.34 -2.37
C TYR A 71 -17.47 -5.77 -2.37
N GLY A 72 -17.78 -5.02 -1.32
CA GLY A 72 -19.03 -4.27 -1.15
C GLY A 72 -18.84 -3.10 -0.18
N CYS A 73 -19.93 -2.54 0.32
CA CYS A 73 -19.91 -1.48 1.33
C CYS A 73 -20.98 -1.69 2.39
N ILE A 74 -20.67 -1.27 3.62
CA ILE A 74 -21.60 -1.22 4.76
C ILE A 74 -21.71 0.21 5.29
N ASP A 75 -22.84 0.56 5.90
CA ASP A 75 -22.98 1.79 6.69
C ASP A 75 -22.40 1.64 8.10
N GLU A 76 -22.32 2.74 8.87
CA GLU A 76 -21.83 2.76 10.27
C GLU A 76 -22.59 1.82 11.22
N ARG A 77 -23.78 1.35 10.83
CA ARG A 77 -24.59 0.39 11.59
C ARG A 77 -24.33 -1.04 11.13
N GLY A 78 -23.42 -1.25 10.19
CA GLY A 78 -23.06 -2.55 9.63
C GLY A 78 -24.11 -3.10 8.68
N LYS A 79 -25.06 -2.26 8.24
CA LYS A 79 -26.02 -2.63 7.21
C LYS A 79 -25.32 -2.56 5.87
N GLU A 80 -25.46 -3.61 5.09
CA GLU A 80 -24.97 -3.65 3.71
C GLU A 80 -25.70 -2.61 2.86
N VAL A 81 -24.94 -1.66 2.32
CA VAL A 81 -25.43 -0.63 1.39
C VAL A 81 -25.08 -0.98 -0.05
N ILE A 82 -23.95 -1.66 -0.26
CA ILE A 82 -23.56 -2.24 -1.54
C ILE A 82 -23.19 -3.71 -1.31
N PRO A 83 -23.81 -4.66 -2.02
CA PRO A 83 -23.58 -6.08 -1.79
C PRO A 83 -22.16 -6.50 -2.14
N CYS A 84 -21.60 -7.45 -1.37
CA CYS A 84 -20.28 -8.04 -1.64
C CYS A 84 -20.32 -8.99 -2.84
N ILE A 85 -20.41 -8.45 -4.06
CA ILE A 85 -20.45 -9.21 -5.32
C ILE A 85 -19.57 -8.59 -6.41
N TYR A 86 -18.82 -7.55 -6.08
CA TYR A 86 -18.00 -6.80 -7.02
C TYR A 86 -16.53 -7.25 -6.95
N GLU A 87 -15.84 -7.17 -8.07
CA GLU A 87 -14.40 -7.49 -8.17
C GLU A 87 -13.53 -6.34 -7.62
N LEU A 88 -14.04 -5.10 -7.70
CA LEU A 88 -13.40 -3.89 -7.15
C LEU A 88 -14.46 -2.93 -6.63
N VAL A 89 -14.15 -2.27 -5.50
CA VAL A 89 -14.91 -1.18 -4.91
C VAL A 89 -13.94 -0.09 -4.48
N PHE A 90 -14.22 1.15 -4.87
CA PHE A 90 -13.53 2.36 -4.39
C PHE A 90 -14.56 3.27 -3.74
N VAL A 91 -14.28 3.72 -2.51
CA VAL A 91 -15.12 4.69 -1.79
C VAL A 91 -14.34 6.00 -1.75
N GLU A 92 -14.93 7.07 -2.30
CA GLU A 92 -14.28 8.38 -2.41
C GLU A 92 -15.01 9.44 -1.56
N PRO A 93 -14.34 10.56 -1.22
CA PRO A 93 -14.96 11.69 -0.55
C PRO A 93 -16.22 12.17 -1.26
N GLY A 94 -17.28 12.43 -0.49
CA GLY A 94 -18.62 12.75 -1.03
C GLY A 94 -19.52 11.54 -1.31
N GLY A 95 -19.08 10.32 -0.93
CA GLY A 95 -19.92 9.11 -0.94
C GLY A 95 -19.98 8.41 -2.30
N ILE A 96 -19.08 8.72 -3.23
CA ILE A 96 -19.10 8.13 -4.57
C ILE A 96 -18.42 6.76 -4.52
N VAL A 97 -19.08 5.75 -5.07
CA VAL A 97 -18.59 4.37 -5.12
C VAL A 97 -18.42 3.91 -6.55
N ALA A 98 -17.17 3.65 -6.96
CA ALA A 98 -16.87 3.01 -8.25
C ALA A 98 -16.79 1.50 -8.06
N LEU A 99 -17.53 0.75 -8.87
CA LEU A 99 -17.67 -0.70 -8.77
C LEU A 99 -17.28 -1.36 -10.09
N SER A 100 -16.53 -2.45 -10.04
CA SER A 100 -16.27 -3.31 -11.21
C SER A 100 -16.90 -4.69 -11.04
N LYS A 101 -17.61 -5.16 -12.05
CA LYS A 101 -18.09 -6.55 -12.14
C LYS A 101 -18.04 -7.02 -13.58
N GLU A 102 -17.40 -8.16 -13.84
CA GLU A 102 -17.26 -8.73 -15.18
C GLU A 102 -16.62 -7.73 -16.18
N GLY A 103 -15.70 -6.89 -15.68
CA GLY A 103 -15.04 -5.84 -16.46
C GLY A 103 -15.89 -4.59 -16.74
N VAL A 104 -17.13 -4.52 -16.28
CA VAL A 104 -18.00 -3.34 -16.40
C VAL A 104 -17.87 -2.48 -15.16
N TYR A 105 -17.54 -1.20 -15.35
CA TYR A 105 -17.48 -0.22 -14.29
C TYR A 105 -18.81 0.53 -14.15
N LYS A 106 -19.27 0.70 -12.91
CA LYS A 106 -20.44 1.49 -12.55
C LYS A 106 -20.07 2.49 -11.48
N LEU A 107 -20.63 3.69 -11.55
CA LEU A 107 -20.51 4.72 -10.53
C LEU A 107 -21.81 4.81 -9.74
N PHE A 108 -21.70 4.92 -8.43
CA PHE A 108 -22.80 5.10 -7.51
C PHE A 108 -22.53 6.29 -6.60
N VAL A 109 -23.57 6.94 -6.10
CA VAL A 109 -23.46 8.00 -5.11
C VAL A 109 -24.26 7.64 -3.88
N TYR A 110 -23.61 7.70 -2.72
CA TYR A 110 -24.23 7.51 -1.42
C TYR A 110 -24.66 8.87 -0.85
N ARG A 111 -25.98 9.09 -0.73
CA ARG A 111 -26.58 10.28 -0.12
C ARG A 111 -27.75 9.85 0.76
N ASP A 112 -27.89 10.48 1.93
CA ASP A 112 -29.00 10.30 2.86
C ASP A 112 -29.33 8.83 3.22
N GLY A 113 -28.31 7.97 3.29
CA GLY A 113 -28.50 6.55 3.62
C GLY A 113 -28.91 5.65 2.44
N GLY A 114 -28.98 6.19 1.23
CA GLY A 114 -29.29 5.49 -0.01
C GLY A 114 -28.14 5.52 -1.02
N VAL A 115 -28.15 4.59 -1.96
CA VAL A 115 -27.18 4.48 -3.06
C VAL A 115 -27.93 4.70 -4.39
N GLU A 116 -27.49 5.67 -5.19
CA GLU A 116 -28.05 5.97 -6.52
C GLU A 116 -27.02 5.69 -7.61
N GLU A 117 -27.40 5.01 -8.69
CA GLU A 117 -26.51 4.76 -9.84
C GLU A 117 -26.38 6.03 -10.70
N PHE A 118 -25.16 6.39 -11.05
CA PHE A 118 -24.86 7.57 -11.84
C PHE A 118 -25.30 7.38 -13.29
N SER A 119 -26.01 8.36 -13.86
CA SER A 119 -26.38 8.34 -15.27
C SER A 119 -25.25 8.95 -16.11
N LEU A 120 -24.62 8.14 -16.95
CA LEU A 120 -23.57 8.59 -17.86
C LEU A 120 -24.12 8.87 -19.26
N PRO A 121 -23.50 9.77 -20.04
CA PRO A 121 -23.84 9.94 -21.45
C PRO A 121 -23.72 8.62 -22.22
N SER A 122 -24.57 8.45 -23.25
CA SER A 122 -24.54 7.24 -24.09
C SER A 122 -23.15 7.03 -24.70
N GLY A 123 -22.65 5.79 -24.63
CA GLY A 123 -21.34 5.41 -25.16
C GLY A 123 -20.15 5.79 -24.27
N ILE A 124 -20.39 6.40 -23.09
CA ILE A 124 -19.35 6.73 -22.11
C ILE A 124 -19.32 5.67 -21.01
N GLN A 125 -18.11 5.22 -20.65
CA GLN A 125 -17.87 4.27 -19.57
C GLN A 125 -16.91 4.89 -18.54
N PRO A 126 -17.14 4.68 -17.23
CA PRO A 126 -16.23 5.18 -16.21
C PRO A 126 -14.96 4.32 -16.14
N ILE A 127 -13.83 4.96 -15.84
CA ILE A 127 -12.51 4.33 -15.77
C ILE A 127 -11.95 4.39 -14.34
N SER A 128 -12.14 5.52 -13.65
CA SER A 128 -11.66 5.70 -12.27
C SER A 128 -12.75 6.28 -11.37
N GLY A 129 -12.47 6.32 -10.06
CA GLY A 129 -13.27 7.06 -9.10
C GLY A 129 -13.19 8.58 -9.33
N PHE A 130 -13.73 9.36 -8.40
CA PHE A 130 -13.60 10.81 -8.44
C PHE A 130 -12.36 11.28 -7.68
N CYS A 131 -11.55 12.11 -8.32
CA CYS A 131 -10.44 12.84 -7.72
C CYS A 131 -10.59 14.32 -8.07
N CYS A 132 -10.54 15.22 -7.07
CA CYS A 132 -10.78 16.65 -7.26
C CYS A 132 -12.07 16.95 -8.05
N ASP A 133 -13.18 16.29 -7.68
CA ASP A 133 -14.49 16.41 -8.34
C ASP A 133 -14.50 16.02 -9.84
N ARG A 134 -13.52 15.22 -10.27
CA ARG A 134 -13.43 14.69 -11.64
C ARG A 134 -13.20 13.19 -11.66
N SER A 135 -13.88 12.48 -12.54
CA SER A 135 -13.66 11.04 -12.77
C SER A 135 -13.26 10.80 -14.22
N ALA A 136 -12.23 9.97 -14.43
CA ALA A 136 -11.82 9.61 -15.78
C ALA A 136 -12.87 8.69 -16.40
N VAL A 137 -13.18 8.95 -17.67
CA VAL A 137 -14.10 8.15 -18.48
C VAL A 137 -13.50 7.86 -19.85
N CYS A 138 -14.03 6.88 -20.55
CA CYS A 138 -13.70 6.63 -21.96
C CYS A 138 -14.95 6.50 -22.83
N ASP A 139 -14.78 6.75 -24.13
CA ASP A 139 -15.79 6.44 -25.14
C ASP A 139 -15.67 5.00 -25.69
N GLU A 140 -16.53 4.64 -26.64
CA GLU A 140 -16.56 3.34 -27.31
C GLU A 140 -15.28 3.02 -28.11
N TYR A 141 -14.45 4.03 -28.38
CA TYR A 141 -13.19 3.93 -29.11
C TYR A 141 -11.96 3.94 -28.19
N TYR A 142 -12.18 3.91 -26.87
CA TYR A 142 -11.14 4.04 -25.85
C TYR A 142 -10.37 5.37 -25.89
N ASN A 143 -11.01 6.45 -26.35
CA ASN A 143 -10.51 7.79 -26.06
C ASN A 143 -10.98 8.22 -24.68
N TYR A 144 -10.12 8.92 -23.96
CA TYR A 144 -10.33 9.27 -22.56
C TYR A 144 -10.69 10.75 -22.40
N GLY A 145 -11.52 11.02 -21.41
CA GLY A 145 -11.99 12.32 -20.98
C GLY A 145 -12.34 12.31 -19.50
N TYR A 146 -13.11 13.30 -19.05
CA TYR A 146 -13.53 13.40 -17.65
C TYR A 146 -14.96 13.89 -17.50
N ILE A 147 -15.63 13.36 -16.49
CA ILE A 147 -16.92 13.85 -16.01
C ILE A 147 -16.78 14.63 -14.70
N ASP A 148 -17.73 15.52 -14.44
CA ASP A 148 -17.90 16.18 -13.15
C ASP A 148 -18.75 15.33 -12.16
N SER A 149 -18.88 15.82 -10.93
CA SER A 149 -19.66 15.19 -9.85
C SER A 149 -21.17 15.20 -10.09
N GLU A 150 -21.65 15.67 -11.25
CA GLU A 150 -23.03 15.59 -11.70
C GLU A 150 -23.20 14.60 -12.88
N GLY A 151 -22.09 14.06 -13.41
CA GLY A 151 -22.08 13.12 -14.54
C GLY A 151 -21.98 13.79 -15.91
N ASN A 152 -21.77 15.10 -15.94
CA ASN A 152 -21.60 15.82 -17.19
C ASN A 152 -20.18 15.59 -17.72
N LEU A 153 -20.04 15.29 -19.02
CA LEU A 153 -18.75 15.20 -19.69
C LEU A 153 -18.15 16.60 -19.86
N VAL A 154 -17.29 17.00 -18.92
CA VAL A 154 -16.63 18.30 -18.88
C VAL A 154 -15.35 18.34 -19.71
N VAL A 155 -14.66 17.20 -19.84
CA VAL A 155 -13.54 17.04 -20.76
C VAL A 155 -13.90 15.98 -21.79
N PRO A 156 -14.06 16.35 -23.07
CA PRO A 156 -14.42 15.40 -24.12
C PRO A 156 -13.43 14.25 -24.23
N CYS A 157 -13.93 13.05 -24.54
CA CYS A 157 -13.12 11.88 -24.84
C CYS A 157 -12.31 12.12 -26.13
N ARG A 158 -11.06 12.54 -25.97
CA ARG A 158 -10.16 12.83 -27.10
C ARG A 158 -8.73 12.39 -26.86
N TYR A 159 -8.35 12.11 -25.61
CA TYR A 159 -6.99 11.75 -25.23
C TYR A 159 -6.76 10.25 -25.36
N GLU A 160 -5.53 9.86 -25.69
CA GLU A 160 -5.13 8.45 -25.74
C GLU A 160 -5.01 7.87 -24.33
N ARG A 161 -4.63 8.69 -23.35
CA ARG A 161 -4.57 8.34 -21.92
C ARG A 161 -4.79 9.57 -21.05
N VAL A 162 -5.27 9.33 -19.83
CA VAL A 162 -5.44 10.33 -18.78
C VAL A 162 -5.02 9.77 -17.42
N ASN A 163 -4.56 10.64 -16.53
CA ASN A 163 -4.31 10.33 -15.12
C ASN A 163 -5.39 10.97 -14.22
N ASP A 164 -5.46 10.59 -12.96
CA ASP A 164 -6.35 11.29 -12.02
C ASP A 164 -5.87 12.73 -11.75
N TYR A 165 -6.81 13.60 -11.39
CA TYR A 165 -6.50 14.98 -11.01
C TYR A 165 -5.74 15.03 -9.68
N ASN A 166 -4.80 15.96 -9.59
CA ASN A 166 -4.19 16.38 -8.35
C ASN A 166 -3.97 17.88 -8.37
N GLU A 167 -4.31 18.56 -7.27
CA GLU A 167 -4.20 20.02 -7.16
C GLU A 167 -4.87 20.78 -8.34
N GLY A 168 -5.98 20.20 -8.85
CA GLY A 168 -6.75 20.79 -9.95
C GLY A 168 -6.20 20.57 -11.36
N LEU A 169 -5.09 19.83 -11.50
CA LEU A 169 -4.50 19.49 -12.80
C LEU A 169 -4.40 17.99 -13.01
N ALA A 170 -4.56 17.54 -14.25
CA ALA A 170 -4.35 16.15 -14.62
C ALA A 170 -3.42 16.01 -15.82
N VAL A 171 -2.63 14.94 -15.82
CA VAL A 171 -1.78 14.59 -16.96
C VAL A 171 -2.64 13.94 -18.04
N VAL A 172 -2.53 14.45 -19.26
CA VAL A 172 -3.16 13.88 -20.46
C VAL A 172 -2.10 13.48 -21.47
N GLU A 173 -2.39 12.45 -22.25
CA GLU A 173 -1.51 11.95 -23.31
C GLU A 173 -2.21 11.99 -24.68
N GLN A 174 -1.53 12.55 -25.67
CA GLN A 174 -1.96 12.59 -27.06
C GLN A 174 -0.75 12.44 -27.98
N ASN A 175 -0.83 11.58 -29.00
CA ASN A 175 0.26 11.36 -29.95
C ASN A 175 1.61 11.05 -29.26
N TRP A 176 1.58 10.24 -28.19
CA TRP A 176 2.76 9.92 -27.36
C TRP A 176 3.40 11.12 -26.65
N ARG A 177 2.67 12.25 -26.56
CA ARG A 177 3.08 13.45 -25.86
C ARG A 177 2.22 13.67 -24.65
N LYS A 178 2.80 14.25 -23.61
CA LYS A 178 2.11 14.55 -22.36
C LYS A 178 1.99 16.05 -22.13
N GLY A 179 0.94 16.43 -21.43
CA GLY A 179 0.68 17.78 -20.95
C GLY A 179 -0.30 17.76 -19.78
N TYR A 180 -0.69 18.94 -19.31
CA TYR A 180 -1.63 19.13 -18.22
C TYR A 180 -2.91 19.78 -18.71
N VAL A 181 -4.05 19.34 -18.14
CA VAL A 181 -5.35 19.98 -18.28
C VAL A 181 -5.87 20.41 -16.91
N ASP A 182 -6.63 21.49 -16.87
CA ASP A 182 -7.38 21.89 -15.67
C ASP A 182 -8.72 21.18 -15.57
N THR A 183 -9.41 21.39 -14.45
CA THR A 183 -10.73 20.79 -14.17
C THR A 183 -11.81 21.21 -15.16
N ASP A 184 -11.62 22.30 -15.90
CA ASP A 184 -12.56 22.75 -16.94
C ASP A 184 -12.21 22.14 -18.31
N GLY A 185 -11.14 21.35 -18.39
CA GLY A 185 -10.69 20.67 -19.60
C GLY A 185 -9.83 21.53 -20.52
N TYR A 186 -9.41 22.70 -20.07
CA TYR A 186 -8.49 23.54 -20.82
C TYR A 186 -7.07 23.00 -20.69
N GLU A 187 -6.36 22.94 -21.81
CA GLU A 187 -4.94 22.61 -21.82
C GLU A 187 -4.17 23.74 -21.15
N VAL A 188 -3.57 23.43 -20.00
CA VAL A 188 -2.77 24.35 -19.19
C VAL A 188 -1.34 24.40 -19.68
N SER A 189 -0.82 23.27 -20.18
CA SER A 189 0.47 23.20 -20.87
C SER A 189 0.30 22.56 -22.25
N PRO A 190 1.08 22.96 -23.28
CA PRO A 190 1.09 22.26 -24.55
C PRO A 190 1.40 20.77 -24.37
N VAL A 191 0.59 19.89 -24.97
CA VAL A 191 0.82 18.43 -24.99
C VAL A 191 2.04 18.11 -25.88
N SER A 192 3.22 18.38 -25.34
CA SER A 192 4.48 18.46 -26.09
C SER A 192 5.64 17.78 -25.39
N TYR A 193 5.50 17.46 -24.10
CA TYR A 193 6.54 16.80 -23.33
C TYR A 193 6.59 15.32 -23.67
N ARG A 194 7.79 14.75 -23.57
CA ARG A 194 8.00 13.29 -23.68
C ARG A 194 7.48 12.58 -22.43
N GLY A 195 7.59 13.22 -21.27
CA GLY A 195 7.12 12.71 -19.99
C GLY A 195 6.49 13.81 -19.13
N ALA A 196 5.52 13.45 -18.31
CA ALA A 196 4.94 14.30 -17.28
C ALA A 196 4.47 13.40 -16.12
N GLU A 197 4.72 13.84 -14.89
CA GLU A 197 4.22 13.22 -13.66
C GLU A 197 3.04 14.01 -13.10
N MET A 198 2.32 13.39 -12.16
CA MET A 198 1.18 14.01 -11.47
C MET A 198 1.62 15.32 -10.80
N PHE A 199 0.80 16.35 -10.95
CA PHE A 199 1.07 17.65 -10.32
C PHE A 199 1.04 17.49 -8.79
N ARG A 200 2.01 18.08 -8.09
CA ARG A 200 2.11 17.96 -6.62
C ARG A 200 2.95 19.10 -6.04
N ASN A 201 2.51 19.63 -4.90
CA ASN A 201 3.11 20.75 -4.20
C ASN A 201 3.38 21.95 -5.15
N GLY A 202 2.44 22.30 -6.01
CA GLY A 202 2.58 23.44 -6.92
C GLY A 202 3.58 23.24 -8.07
N ARG A 203 4.01 22.00 -8.35
CA ARG A 203 4.95 21.68 -9.43
C ARG A 203 4.52 20.43 -10.19
N GLY A 204 4.60 20.49 -11.52
CA GLY A 204 4.49 19.32 -12.40
C GLY A 204 5.86 18.92 -12.93
N CYS A 205 6.35 17.73 -12.59
CA CYS A 205 7.61 17.22 -13.15
C CYS A 205 7.41 16.82 -14.62
N VAL A 206 8.22 17.38 -15.51
CA VAL A 206 8.14 17.14 -16.97
C VAL A 206 9.48 16.69 -17.52
N GLN A 207 9.44 15.95 -18.62
CA GLN A 207 10.62 15.49 -19.34
C GLN A 207 10.57 15.94 -20.80
N ASN A 208 11.63 16.60 -21.27
CA ASN A 208 11.75 17.03 -22.66
C ASN A 208 12.23 15.89 -23.58
N GLU A 209 12.37 16.21 -24.87
CA GLU A 209 12.82 15.25 -25.88
C GLU A 209 14.22 14.70 -25.68
N ALA A 210 15.11 15.52 -25.11
CA ALA A 210 16.46 15.12 -24.77
C ALA A 210 16.50 14.15 -23.57
N GLY A 211 15.35 13.89 -22.93
CA GLY A 211 15.26 13.06 -21.73
C GLY A 211 15.61 13.81 -20.44
N LEU A 212 15.77 15.13 -20.49
CA LEU A 212 16.06 15.96 -19.33
C LEU A 212 14.78 16.36 -18.62
N TYR A 213 14.85 16.43 -17.29
CA TYR A 213 13.76 16.75 -16.41
C TYR A 213 13.76 18.23 -16.02
N GLY A 214 12.57 18.80 -15.93
CA GLY A 214 12.27 20.16 -15.48
C GLY A 214 10.91 20.20 -14.80
N TYR A 215 10.42 21.40 -14.49
CA TYR A 215 9.15 21.56 -13.79
C TYR A 215 8.31 22.72 -14.33
N VAL A 216 7.01 22.49 -14.38
CA VAL A 216 6.00 23.50 -14.70
C VAL A 216 5.24 23.94 -13.44
N ASP A 217 4.74 25.18 -13.45
CA ASP A 217 3.80 25.69 -12.45
C ASP A 217 2.34 25.35 -12.80
N GLU A 218 1.40 25.79 -11.96
CA GLU A 218 -0.04 25.57 -12.13
C GLU A 218 -0.63 26.28 -13.36
N THR A 219 0.12 27.19 -13.97
CA THR A 219 -0.23 27.85 -15.24
C THR A 219 0.35 27.12 -16.45
N GLY A 220 1.06 26.00 -16.22
CA GLY A 220 1.70 25.17 -17.24
C GLY A 220 2.98 25.79 -17.80
N ARG A 221 3.47 26.88 -17.20
CA ARG A 221 4.74 27.52 -17.60
C ARG A 221 5.89 26.73 -17.02
N GLU A 222 6.90 26.47 -17.85
CA GLU A 222 8.17 25.93 -17.37
C GLU A 222 8.85 26.96 -16.45
N VAL A 223 8.89 26.67 -15.15
CA VAL A 223 9.51 27.51 -14.13
C VAL A 223 10.89 26.99 -13.74
N ILE A 224 11.14 25.70 -13.92
CA ILE A 224 12.46 25.09 -13.81
C ILE A 224 12.79 24.44 -15.15
N PRO A 225 13.78 24.96 -15.90
CA PRO A 225 14.11 24.43 -17.22
C PRO A 225 14.49 22.96 -17.18
N CYS A 226 14.16 22.22 -18.24
CA CYS A 226 14.56 20.83 -18.39
C CYS A 226 16.10 20.69 -18.51
N ARG A 227 16.78 20.56 -17.37
CA ARG A 227 18.25 20.52 -17.26
C ARG A 227 18.79 19.34 -16.44
N PHE A 228 17.93 18.63 -15.71
CA PHE A 228 18.35 17.53 -14.85
C PHE A 228 18.35 16.21 -15.60
N GLU A 229 19.36 15.37 -15.35
CA GLU A 229 19.46 14.04 -15.94
C GLU A 229 18.39 13.10 -15.36
N LYS A 230 18.05 13.30 -14.09
CA LYS A 230 16.97 12.63 -13.36
C LYS A 230 16.40 13.60 -12.34
N ALA A 231 15.10 13.61 -12.18
CA ALA A 231 14.42 14.34 -11.10
C ALA A 231 13.11 13.62 -10.78
N ILE A 232 12.54 13.91 -9.61
CA ILE A 232 11.25 13.34 -9.17
C ILE A 232 10.31 14.46 -8.71
N SER A 233 9.01 14.16 -8.69
CA SER A 233 7.99 15.09 -8.18
C SER A 233 8.31 15.63 -6.78
N PHE A 234 7.87 16.86 -6.50
CA PHE A 234 8.04 17.45 -5.18
C PHE A 234 7.05 16.85 -4.18
N TYR A 235 7.56 16.31 -3.07
CA TYR A 235 6.73 15.86 -1.93
C TYR A 235 6.70 16.89 -0.78
N GLY A 236 7.59 17.87 -0.81
CA GLY A 236 7.59 19.06 0.05
C GLY A 236 8.22 20.26 -0.66
N GLU A 237 9.00 21.05 0.09
CA GLU A 237 9.68 22.26 -0.41
C GLU A 237 10.90 21.95 -1.28
N VAL A 238 11.52 20.79 -1.07
CA VAL A 238 12.71 20.35 -1.81
C VAL A 238 12.51 18.95 -2.40
N THR A 239 13.32 18.59 -3.40
CA THR A 239 13.30 17.24 -3.99
C THR A 239 14.68 16.84 -4.53
N PRO A 240 15.03 15.54 -4.57
CA PRO A 240 16.22 15.06 -5.24
C PRO A 240 16.24 15.33 -6.75
N ALA A 241 17.36 15.84 -7.23
CA ALA A 241 17.66 15.96 -8.66
C ALA A 241 19.12 15.60 -8.94
N CYS A 242 19.37 15.07 -10.14
CA CYS A 242 20.69 14.66 -10.62
C CYS A 242 21.17 15.61 -11.70
N LEU A 243 22.40 16.11 -11.54
CA LEU A 243 23.10 16.91 -12.53
C LEU A 243 24.57 16.48 -12.60
N ASN A 244 25.08 16.21 -13.80
CA ASN A 244 26.43 15.70 -14.04
C ASN A 244 26.73 14.39 -13.29
N GLY A 245 25.75 13.48 -13.25
CA GLY A 245 25.86 12.17 -12.58
C GLY A 245 25.85 12.19 -11.05
N LEU A 246 25.66 13.35 -10.39
CA LEU A 246 25.60 13.47 -8.94
C LEU A 246 24.26 14.05 -8.49
N TYR A 247 23.77 13.54 -7.36
CA TYR A 247 22.51 13.95 -6.75
C TYR A 247 22.70 15.02 -5.66
N GLY A 248 21.72 15.90 -5.59
CA GLY A 248 21.50 16.87 -4.52
C GLY A 248 20.01 17.21 -4.38
N LEU A 249 19.66 17.97 -3.34
CA LEU A 249 18.30 18.50 -3.18
C LEU A 249 18.19 19.84 -3.90
N ILE A 250 17.11 20.04 -4.65
CA ILE A 250 16.74 21.32 -5.26
C ILE A 250 15.49 21.90 -4.59
N ASP A 251 15.42 23.23 -4.51
CA ASP A 251 14.23 23.97 -4.08
C ASP A 251 13.21 24.18 -5.23
N LYS A 252 12.14 24.92 -4.95
CA LYS A 252 11.06 25.26 -5.89
C LYS A 252 11.47 26.19 -7.04
N ASP A 253 12.65 26.81 -6.96
CA ASP A 253 13.27 27.60 -8.02
C ASP A 253 14.25 26.75 -8.84
N GLY A 254 14.47 25.49 -8.42
CA GLY A 254 15.35 24.53 -9.06
C GLY A 254 16.82 24.69 -8.70
N GLU A 255 17.13 25.49 -7.68
CA GLU A 255 18.48 25.71 -7.21
C GLU A 255 18.87 24.68 -6.16
N PHE A 256 20.12 24.21 -6.21
CA PHE A 256 20.60 23.19 -5.28
C PHE A 256 20.83 23.79 -3.88
N ILE A 257 20.29 23.13 -2.86
CA ILE A 257 20.47 23.51 -1.45
C ILE A 257 21.96 23.45 -1.05
N SER A 258 22.67 22.43 -1.51
CA SER A 258 24.13 22.36 -1.46
C SER A 258 24.68 21.66 -2.70
N THR A 259 25.99 21.79 -2.97
CA THR A 259 26.61 21.19 -4.16
C THR A 259 26.30 19.69 -4.24
N PRO A 260 25.75 19.20 -5.38
CA PRO A 260 25.49 17.79 -5.61
C PRO A 260 26.75 16.95 -5.40
N ARG A 261 26.64 15.88 -4.61
CA ARG A 261 27.80 15.04 -4.25
C ARG A 261 27.49 13.55 -4.07
N TYR A 262 26.22 13.18 -4.06
CA TYR A 262 25.81 11.82 -3.75
C TYR A 262 25.65 10.98 -5.01
N GLU A 263 25.96 9.68 -4.93
CA GLU A 263 25.83 8.75 -6.07
C GLU A 263 24.36 8.42 -6.36
N ALA A 264 23.53 8.39 -5.32
CA ALA A 264 22.08 8.35 -5.42
C ALA A 264 21.43 9.08 -4.24
N MET A 265 20.20 9.57 -4.44
CA MET A 265 19.34 10.09 -3.40
C MET A 265 17.89 9.72 -3.66
N GLY A 266 17.09 9.63 -2.59
CA GLY A 266 15.66 9.43 -2.70
C GLY A 266 14.92 9.89 -1.44
N ILE A 267 13.60 9.78 -1.47
CA ILE A 267 12.71 10.31 -0.45
C ILE A 267 12.29 9.17 0.48
N CYS A 268 12.44 9.36 1.79
CA CYS A 268 11.88 8.47 2.80
C CYS A 268 10.65 9.08 3.48
N ASP A 269 10.57 10.41 3.52
CA ASP A 269 9.46 11.21 4.04
C ASP A 269 9.51 12.63 3.42
N VAL A 270 8.51 13.48 3.69
CA VAL A 270 8.41 14.86 3.18
C VAL A 270 9.67 15.68 3.43
N ASP A 271 10.35 15.44 4.55
CA ASP A 271 11.51 16.19 5.04
C ASP A 271 12.75 15.33 5.33
N VAL A 272 12.73 14.04 4.97
CA VAL A 272 13.84 13.11 5.19
C VAL A 272 14.20 12.37 3.91
N PHE A 273 15.48 12.44 3.54
CA PHE A 273 16.00 11.88 2.29
C PHE A 273 17.14 10.91 2.60
N TYR A 274 17.16 9.77 1.92
CA TYR A 274 18.35 8.93 1.93
C TYR A 274 19.34 9.43 0.88
N PHE A 275 20.62 9.21 1.15
CA PHE A 275 21.68 9.29 0.15
C PHE A 275 22.48 8.00 0.15
N TYR A 276 23.12 7.73 -0.98
CA TYR A 276 24.03 6.61 -1.16
C TYR A 276 25.40 7.14 -1.59
N GLU A 277 26.44 6.71 -0.89
CA GLU A 277 27.84 7.00 -1.21
C GLU A 277 28.73 5.86 -0.72
N ASN A 278 29.80 5.56 -1.45
CA ASN A 278 30.83 4.59 -1.04
C ASN A 278 30.27 3.20 -0.66
N GLY A 279 29.16 2.77 -1.26
CA GLY A 279 28.55 1.47 -0.99
C GLY A 279 27.50 1.44 0.13
N LEU A 280 27.22 2.58 0.77
CA LEU A 280 26.41 2.63 1.99
C LEU A 280 25.35 3.75 1.92
N TYR A 281 24.27 3.56 2.67
CA TYR A 281 23.19 4.51 2.83
C TYR A 281 23.37 5.37 4.07
N GLY A 282 23.07 6.66 3.93
CA GLY A 282 22.93 7.65 5.00
C GLY A 282 21.65 8.48 4.81
N PHE A 283 21.42 9.42 5.72
CA PHE A 283 20.20 10.25 5.74
C PHE A 283 20.51 11.73 5.93
N VAL A 284 19.77 12.58 5.24
CA VAL A 284 19.79 14.05 5.38
C VAL A 284 18.38 14.60 5.55
N ASP A 285 18.27 15.77 6.14
CA ASP A 285 17.02 16.55 6.17
C ASP A 285 16.85 17.41 4.91
N ALA A 286 15.77 18.21 4.87
CA ALA A 286 15.46 19.14 3.78
C ALA A 286 16.47 20.29 3.61
N GLU A 287 17.24 20.64 4.65
CA GLU A 287 18.37 21.58 4.56
C GLU A 287 19.64 20.89 4.05
N GLN A 288 19.53 19.61 3.68
CA GLN A 288 20.63 18.73 3.30
C GLN A 288 21.69 18.58 4.40
N LYS A 289 21.29 18.79 5.66
CA LYS A 289 22.11 18.52 6.82
C LYS A 289 22.04 17.03 7.14
N GLU A 290 23.21 16.46 7.40
CA GLU A 290 23.32 15.05 7.72
C GLU A 290 22.64 14.70 9.05
N LEU A 291 21.64 13.83 8.98
CA LEU A 291 21.00 13.18 10.12
C LEU A 291 21.80 11.94 10.53
N THR A 292 22.39 11.26 9.54
CA THR A 292 23.25 10.10 9.74
C THR A 292 24.18 9.92 8.55
N SER A 293 25.47 9.71 8.83
CA SER A 293 26.49 9.36 7.85
C SER A 293 26.19 8.04 7.13
N ALA A 294 26.74 7.85 5.94
CA ALA A 294 26.64 6.57 5.22
C ALA A 294 27.23 5.42 6.04
N ARG A 295 26.36 4.54 6.56
CA ARG A 295 26.77 3.40 7.42
C ARG A 295 25.87 2.18 7.32
N TYR A 296 24.78 2.25 6.57
CA TYR A 296 23.81 1.17 6.42
C TYR A 296 23.97 0.48 5.08
N ASP A 297 23.95 -0.85 5.09
CA ASP A 297 24.07 -1.67 3.88
C ASP A 297 22.77 -1.60 3.05
N ARG A 298 21.62 -1.52 3.74
CA ARG A 298 20.29 -1.42 3.14
C ARG A 298 19.38 -0.58 4.02
N ILE A 299 18.33 -0.02 3.42
CA ILE A 299 17.30 0.75 4.10
C ILE A 299 15.91 0.31 3.60
N GLY A 300 14.89 0.56 4.42
CA GLY A 300 13.49 0.50 4.01
C GLY A 300 13.15 1.57 2.98
N GLU A 301 11.95 1.49 2.41
CA GLU A 301 11.50 2.44 1.37
C GLU A 301 11.01 3.78 1.96
N LEU A 302 10.17 3.72 2.99
CA LEU A 302 9.51 4.89 3.59
C LEU A 302 9.42 4.72 5.11
N PHE A 303 9.33 5.85 5.82
CA PHE A 303 8.98 5.84 7.24
C PHE A 303 7.56 5.28 7.45
N SER A 304 7.41 4.43 8.45
CA SER A 304 6.13 3.92 8.92
C SER A 304 6.05 4.14 10.42
N GLU A 305 5.03 4.87 10.87
CA GLU A 305 4.84 5.24 12.29
C GLU A 305 6.07 5.95 12.89
N GLY A 306 6.76 6.74 12.07
CA GLY A 306 7.93 7.52 12.49
C GLY A 306 9.24 6.73 12.53
N LEU A 307 9.25 5.46 12.12
CA LEU A 307 10.45 4.62 12.05
C LEU A 307 10.68 4.07 10.63
N ILE A 308 11.95 3.85 10.28
CA ILE A 308 12.35 3.17 9.04
C ILE A 308 13.34 2.05 9.38
N ASP A 309 13.19 0.89 8.73
CA ASP A 309 14.14 -0.20 8.93
C ASP A 309 15.47 0.09 8.23
N VAL A 310 16.56 -0.31 8.88
CA VAL A 310 17.92 -0.17 8.37
C VAL A 310 18.68 -1.45 8.61
N GLU A 311 19.53 -1.84 7.66
CA GLU A 311 20.40 -3.01 7.77
C GLU A 311 21.84 -2.58 7.95
N GLN A 312 22.50 -3.16 8.95
CA GLN A 312 23.93 -3.02 9.18
C GLN A 312 24.52 -4.39 9.52
N GLN A 313 25.56 -4.80 8.81
CA GLN A 313 26.27 -6.07 9.00
C GLN A 313 25.33 -7.30 8.95
N GLY A 314 24.35 -7.28 8.04
CA GLY A 314 23.40 -8.38 7.86
C GLY A 314 22.32 -8.48 8.95
N LYS A 315 22.13 -7.41 9.76
CA LYS A 315 21.11 -7.32 10.79
C LYS A 315 20.30 -6.05 10.63
N HIS A 316 19.00 -6.17 10.88
CA HIS A 316 18.03 -5.10 10.79
C HIS A 316 17.78 -4.47 12.17
N GLY A 317 17.64 -3.15 12.15
CA GLY A 317 17.20 -2.29 13.25
C GLY A 317 16.26 -1.22 12.71
N PHE A 318 15.97 -0.19 13.50
CA PHE A 318 15.13 0.92 13.10
C PHE A 318 15.67 2.25 13.61
N ILE A 319 15.59 3.28 12.76
CA ILE A 319 15.91 4.66 13.11
C ILE A 319 14.66 5.54 13.05
N ASN A 320 14.65 6.64 13.80
CA ASN A 320 13.63 7.68 13.69
C ASN A 320 13.97 8.73 12.61
N LYS A 321 13.07 9.68 12.41
CA LYS A 321 13.25 10.80 11.45
C LYS A 321 14.43 11.72 11.78
N GLN A 322 14.93 11.68 13.01
CA GLN A 322 16.12 12.44 13.42
C GLN A 322 17.42 11.68 13.10
N GLY A 323 17.33 10.48 12.52
CA GLY A 323 18.49 9.62 12.23
C GLY A 323 19.00 8.85 13.45
N GLU A 324 18.29 8.91 14.57
CA GLU A 324 18.68 8.23 15.81
C GLU A 324 18.23 6.77 15.76
N GLU A 325 19.13 5.86 16.15
CA GLU A 325 18.80 4.45 16.31
C GLU A 325 17.86 4.26 17.51
N VAL A 326 16.61 3.89 17.23
CA VAL A 326 15.61 3.57 18.24
C VAL A 326 15.67 2.10 18.59
N ILE A 327 15.89 1.25 17.59
CA ILE A 327 15.96 -0.20 17.74
C ILE A 327 17.26 -0.68 17.09
N PRO A 328 18.17 -1.32 17.84
CA PRO A 328 19.48 -1.71 17.32
C PRO A 328 19.40 -2.78 16.24
N CYS A 329 20.39 -2.79 15.35
CA CYS A 329 20.55 -3.79 14.28
C CYS A 329 20.87 -5.19 14.83
N ILE A 330 19.86 -5.88 15.38
CA ILE A 330 20.01 -7.22 15.99
C ILE A 330 19.10 -8.29 15.37
N TYR A 331 18.14 -7.89 14.54
CA TYR A 331 17.17 -8.80 13.94
C TYR A 331 17.67 -9.34 12.61
N SER A 332 17.48 -10.62 12.32
CA SER A 332 17.79 -11.19 11.00
C SER A 332 16.77 -10.85 9.92
N ARG A 333 15.56 -10.41 10.33
CA ARG A 333 14.50 -9.98 9.43
C ARG A 333 13.48 -9.13 10.20
N VAL A 334 12.95 -8.11 9.54
CA VAL A 334 11.89 -7.26 10.08
C VAL A 334 10.80 -7.02 9.02
N SER A 335 9.60 -6.63 9.46
CA SER A 335 8.61 -5.92 8.64
C SER A 335 8.61 -4.43 9.02
N ARG A 336 8.00 -3.58 8.19
CA ARG A 336 7.63 -2.23 8.60
C ARG A 336 6.66 -2.26 9.79
N PHE A 337 6.60 -1.14 10.53
CA PHE A 337 5.64 -0.92 11.59
C PHE A 337 4.24 -0.68 11.04
N GLU A 338 3.25 -1.40 11.53
CA GLU A 338 1.85 -1.21 11.18
C GLU A 338 0.96 -1.49 12.40
N ASN A 339 0.14 -0.51 12.75
CA ASN A 339 -0.68 -0.45 13.97
C ASN A 339 0.14 -0.56 15.27
N GLY A 340 1.31 0.07 15.35
CA GLY A 340 2.16 0.07 16.55
C GLY A 340 3.17 -1.07 16.61
N PHE A 341 3.15 -2.00 15.65
CA PHE A 341 3.93 -3.25 15.74
C PHE A 341 4.68 -3.61 14.47
N ALA A 342 5.87 -4.20 14.64
CA ALA A 342 6.67 -4.79 13.57
C ALA A 342 6.96 -6.26 13.86
N ARG A 343 6.83 -7.10 12.82
CA ARG A 343 7.22 -8.50 12.90
C ARG A 343 8.73 -8.60 12.83
N VAL A 344 9.35 -9.39 13.70
CA VAL A 344 10.79 -9.56 13.74
C VAL A 344 11.21 -11.02 13.84
N ALA A 345 12.44 -11.30 13.44
CA ALA A 345 13.09 -12.58 13.65
C ALA A 345 14.50 -12.38 14.22
N ARG A 346 14.84 -13.13 15.27
CA ARG A 346 16.21 -13.23 15.80
C ARG A 346 16.44 -14.58 16.47
N ASN A 347 17.65 -15.12 16.37
CA ASN A 347 18.08 -16.35 17.06
C ASN A 347 17.11 -17.54 16.92
N GLY A 348 16.57 -17.77 15.71
CA GLY A 348 15.62 -18.85 15.46
C GLY A 348 14.25 -18.64 16.15
N ARG A 349 13.92 -17.40 16.51
CA ARG A 349 12.61 -17.01 17.03
C ARG A 349 11.98 -15.95 16.14
N VAL A 350 10.65 -15.95 16.09
CA VAL A 350 9.82 -15.00 15.34
C VAL A 350 8.77 -14.42 16.27
N GLY A 351 8.43 -13.15 16.10
CA GLY A 351 7.39 -12.51 16.90
C GLY A 351 7.25 -11.04 16.56
N TYR A 352 6.82 -10.25 17.53
CA TYR A 352 6.49 -8.84 17.35
C TYR A 352 7.19 -7.95 18.36
N ILE A 353 7.58 -6.77 17.90
CA ILE A 353 8.04 -5.66 18.74
C ILE A 353 7.10 -4.48 18.58
N ASP A 354 7.02 -3.64 19.61
CA ASP A 354 6.41 -2.32 19.52
C ASP A 354 7.41 -1.27 18.99
N THR A 355 6.93 -0.03 18.80
CA THR A 355 7.74 1.09 18.29
C THR A 355 8.88 1.52 19.22
N ALA A 356 8.87 1.10 20.49
CA ALA A 356 9.98 1.31 21.42
C ALA A 356 11.00 0.14 21.38
N GLY A 357 10.78 -0.88 20.55
CA GLY A 357 11.60 -2.08 20.46
C GLY A 357 11.34 -3.11 21.55
N ARG A 358 10.28 -2.94 22.35
CA ARG A 358 9.91 -3.94 23.36
C ARG A 358 9.33 -5.16 22.67
N GLU A 359 9.84 -6.33 23.02
CA GLU A 359 9.32 -7.59 22.49
C GLU A 359 7.99 -7.91 23.16
N VAL A 360 6.91 -7.86 22.38
CA VAL A 360 5.58 -8.23 22.84
C VAL A 360 5.55 -9.74 23.10
N PHE A 361 6.09 -10.53 22.15
CA PHE A 361 6.42 -11.94 22.34
C PHE A 361 7.38 -12.42 21.24
N LEU A 362 8.09 -13.52 21.53
CA LEU A 362 8.90 -14.26 20.57
C LEU A 362 8.64 -15.76 20.72
N LEU A 363 8.26 -16.40 19.61
CA LEU A 363 8.01 -17.84 19.53
C LEU A 363 9.12 -18.54 18.74
N PRO A 364 9.39 -19.82 18.99
CA PRO A 364 10.31 -20.62 18.16
C PRO A 364 9.94 -20.56 16.66
N SER A 365 10.93 -20.57 15.78
CA SER A 365 10.74 -20.39 14.32
C SER A 365 9.92 -21.49 13.62
N ASN A 366 9.69 -22.63 14.30
CA ASN A 366 8.80 -23.69 13.83
C ASN A 366 7.31 -23.40 14.14
N SER A 367 6.99 -22.29 14.79
CA SER A 367 5.64 -21.74 14.90
C SER A 367 5.26 -21.04 13.58
N TYR A 368 4.24 -21.57 12.89
CA TYR A 368 3.68 -20.95 11.67
C TYR A 368 2.85 -19.72 12.07
N ALA A 369 3.45 -18.54 12.02
CA ALA A 369 2.75 -17.27 12.18
C ALA A 369 2.03 -16.90 10.87
N SER A 370 0.79 -17.37 10.67
CA SER A 370 -0.17 -16.71 9.79
C SER A 370 -0.87 -15.64 10.61
N THR A 371 -0.31 -14.42 10.63
CA THR A 371 -0.97 -13.30 11.28
C THR A 371 -2.15 -12.85 10.45
N TYR A 372 -3.35 -13.09 10.99
CA TYR A 372 -4.50 -12.26 10.68
C TYR A 372 -4.31 -10.94 11.42
N ARG A 373 -4.23 -9.85 10.66
CA ARG A 373 -4.14 -8.50 11.21
C ARG A 373 -5.57 -7.98 11.40
N SER A 374 -5.84 -7.26 12.49
CA SER A 374 -6.91 -6.26 12.46
C SER A 374 -6.48 -5.02 13.23
N GLY A 375 -6.97 -3.85 12.80
CA GLY A 375 -6.76 -2.55 13.43
C GLY A 375 -7.41 -2.38 14.80
N TYR A 376 -7.47 -3.46 15.59
CA TYR A 376 -8.07 -3.55 16.92
C TYR A 376 -7.17 -4.27 17.95
N GLY A 377 -5.91 -4.57 17.60
CA GLY A 377 -4.94 -4.97 18.62
C GLY A 377 -4.90 -6.44 19.01
N VAL A 378 -5.12 -7.35 18.07
CA VAL A 378 -5.12 -8.80 18.33
C VAL A 378 -4.19 -9.53 17.36
N PHE A 379 -3.34 -10.43 17.88
CA PHE A 379 -2.38 -11.22 17.12
C PHE A 379 -2.69 -12.71 17.18
N CYS A 380 -2.82 -13.36 16.02
CA CYS A 380 -3.09 -14.81 15.92
C CYS A 380 -1.87 -15.59 15.41
N PHE A 381 -1.54 -16.71 16.06
CA PHE A 381 -0.42 -17.60 15.72
C PHE A 381 -0.87 -19.05 15.64
N LYS A 382 -0.29 -19.84 14.74
CA LYS A 382 -0.48 -21.29 14.70
C LYS A 382 0.83 -22.02 14.99
N SER A 383 0.91 -22.75 16.09
CA SER A 383 2.09 -23.57 16.43
C SER A 383 1.66 -24.98 16.78
N GLY A 384 2.27 -25.99 16.14
CA GLY A 384 1.96 -27.40 16.44
C GLY A 384 0.50 -27.83 16.23
N GLY A 385 -0.30 -27.06 15.48
CA GLY A 385 -1.74 -27.30 15.28
C GLY A 385 -2.66 -26.49 16.19
N GLU A 386 -2.12 -25.82 17.21
CA GLU A 386 -2.86 -24.94 18.12
C GLU A 386 -2.85 -23.49 17.62
N ILE A 387 -3.95 -22.76 17.87
CA ILE A 387 -4.04 -21.32 17.62
C ILE A 387 -3.85 -20.57 18.93
N PHE A 388 -2.98 -19.56 18.92
CA PHE A 388 -2.73 -18.65 20.03
C PHE A 388 -3.20 -17.26 19.62
N ILE A 389 -3.93 -16.59 20.49
CA ILE A 389 -4.43 -15.24 20.28
C ILE A 389 -3.80 -14.37 21.37
N PHE A 390 -3.28 -13.20 21.02
CA PHE A 390 -2.69 -12.26 21.97
C PHE A 390 -3.28 -10.86 21.78
N ASP A 391 -3.40 -10.06 22.84
CA ASP A 391 -3.69 -8.62 22.72
C ASP A 391 -2.42 -7.77 22.47
N GLU A 392 -2.59 -6.45 22.36
CA GLU A 392 -1.52 -5.44 22.19
C GLU A 392 -0.51 -5.44 23.34
N GLU A 393 -0.95 -5.82 24.54
CA GLU A 393 -0.12 -5.95 25.72
C GLU A 393 0.62 -7.30 25.80
N GLY A 394 0.34 -8.23 24.89
CA GLY A 394 0.95 -9.56 24.83
C GLY A 394 0.27 -10.61 25.72
N ASN A 395 -0.93 -10.33 26.25
CA ASN A 395 -1.71 -11.30 27.04
C ASN A 395 -2.42 -12.29 26.12
N ARG A 396 -2.43 -13.56 26.51
CA ARG A 396 -3.09 -14.62 25.72
C ARG A 396 -4.61 -14.56 25.88
N LEU A 397 -5.34 -14.51 24.78
CA LEU A 397 -6.80 -14.52 24.72
C LEU A 397 -7.35 -15.91 24.33
N ASP A 398 -8.56 -16.21 24.80
CA ASP A 398 -9.37 -17.34 24.31
C ASP A 398 -10.08 -16.99 22.98
N SER A 399 -10.80 -17.96 22.41
CA SER A 399 -11.58 -17.77 21.18
C SER A 399 -12.73 -16.76 21.31
N ASN A 400 -13.04 -16.29 22.52
CA ASN A 400 -14.06 -15.29 22.81
C ASN A 400 -13.45 -13.92 23.22
N GLY A 401 -12.13 -13.75 23.06
CA GLY A 401 -11.43 -12.50 23.38
C GLY A 401 -11.23 -12.25 24.88
N ARG A 402 -11.36 -13.27 25.74
CA ARG A 402 -11.12 -13.15 27.18
C ARG A 402 -9.69 -13.57 27.51
N GLU A 403 -9.04 -12.83 28.41
CA GLU A 403 -7.73 -13.22 28.94
C GLU A 403 -7.76 -14.64 29.53
N THR A 404 -6.80 -15.46 29.11
CA THR A 404 -6.60 -16.81 29.62
C THR A 404 -5.51 -16.80 30.68
N PRO A 405 -5.72 -17.44 31.85
CA PRO A 405 -4.68 -17.58 32.85
C PRO A 405 -3.52 -18.43 32.31
N GLY A 406 -2.35 -17.82 32.14
CA GLY A 406 -1.12 -18.49 31.69
C GLY A 406 -0.12 -17.50 31.09
N THR A 407 0.65 -16.84 31.94
CA THR A 407 1.74 -15.93 31.53
C THR A 407 2.87 -16.73 30.90
N ILE A 408 3.24 -16.41 29.66
CA ILE A 408 4.61 -16.62 29.19
C ILE A 408 5.36 -15.36 29.62
N SER A 409 6.01 -15.40 30.78
CA SER A 409 6.88 -14.31 31.20
C SER A 409 8.05 -14.20 30.21
N ALA A 410 8.24 -13.00 29.65
CA ALA A 410 9.45 -12.62 28.96
C ALA A 410 10.67 -13.03 29.79
N GLY A 411 11.53 -13.88 29.22
CA GLY A 411 12.73 -14.36 29.91
C GLY A 411 13.69 -13.21 30.17
N SER A 412 13.74 -12.76 31.43
CA SER A 412 14.92 -12.09 31.98
C SER A 412 15.99 -13.15 32.24
N GLU A 413 17.05 -13.19 31.45
CA GLU A 413 18.26 -13.95 31.83
C GLU A 413 19.37 -12.97 32.22
N THR A 414 19.61 -12.87 33.53
CA THR A 414 20.91 -12.51 34.09
C THR A 414 21.80 -13.76 34.17
N PRO A 415 23.11 -13.68 33.87
CA PRO A 415 23.96 -14.86 33.78
C PRO A 415 24.54 -15.24 35.14
N ALA A 416 24.42 -16.52 35.54
CA ALA A 416 25.24 -17.09 36.61
C ALA A 416 25.43 -18.62 36.48
N SER A 417 26.66 -18.99 36.11
CA SER A 417 27.49 -20.10 36.63
C SER A 417 26.85 -21.38 37.23
N GLY A 418 27.33 -22.54 36.75
CA GLY A 418 27.79 -23.62 37.64
C GLY A 418 27.05 -24.98 37.65
N ASN A 419 27.62 -25.95 36.92
CA ASN A 419 27.77 -27.39 37.18
C ASN A 419 26.63 -28.32 37.71
N VAL A 420 26.40 -29.35 36.88
CA VAL A 420 26.28 -30.82 37.12
C VAL A 420 25.14 -31.36 37.99
N GLY A 421 24.30 -32.18 37.36
CA GLY A 421 23.43 -33.16 38.03
C GLY A 421 22.57 -33.91 37.03
N SER A 422 22.94 -35.15 36.76
CA SER A 422 22.23 -36.14 35.94
C SER A 422 20.78 -36.37 36.38
N ASP A 423 19.85 -36.44 35.42
CA ASP A 423 18.85 -37.51 35.39
C ASP A 423 18.30 -37.67 33.96
N VAL A 424 18.66 -38.79 33.36
CA VAL A 424 18.16 -39.28 32.09
C VAL A 424 16.84 -39.98 32.35
N VAL A 425 15.73 -39.43 31.84
CA VAL A 425 14.53 -40.23 31.56
C VAL A 425 14.38 -40.31 30.05
N SER A 426 14.64 -41.52 29.57
CA SER A 426 14.66 -41.97 28.19
C SER A 426 13.28 -41.88 27.53
N ILE A 427 13.21 -41.28 26.34
CA ILE A 427 12.10 -41.43 25.39
C ILE A 427 12.64 -42.25 24.20
N PRO A 428 11.88 -43.21 23.64
CA PRO A 428 12.43 -44.24 22.76
C PRO A 428 12.93 -43.66 21.44
N ALA A 429 14.03 -44.22 20.95
CA ALA A 429 14.49 -44.03 19.58
C ALA A 429 13.44 -44.59 18.60
N VAL A 430 12.80 -43.71 17.84
CA VAL A 430 12.13 -44.09 16.60
C VAL A 430 13.04 -43.65 15.46
N SER A 431 13.60 -44.66 14.81
CA SER A 431 14.37 -44.60 13.58
C SER A 431 13.74 -43.67 12.54
N ALA A 432 14.57 -42.81 11.96
CA ALA A 432 14.24 -42.05 10.76
C ALA A 432 13.82 -43.00 9.62
N PRO A 433 12.78 -42.65 8.86
CA PRO A 433 12.84 -42.78 7.43
C PRO A 433 13.46 -41.50 6.87
N VAL A 434 14.61 -41.64 6.21
CA VAL A 434 14.97 -40.69 5.15
C VAL A 434 13.96 -40.93 4.03
N SER A 435 12.99 -40.03 3.89
CA SER A 435 12.28 -39.84 2.63
C SER A 435 11.83 -38.39 2.49
N SER A 436 12.27 -37.79 1.39
CA SER A 436 11.73 -36.59 0.77
C SER A 436 10.21 -36.57 0.81
N GLY A 437 9.63 -35.56 1.45
CA GLY A 437 8.19 -35.34 1.49
C GLY A 437 7.92 -33.85 1.65
N SER A 438 7.82 -33.14 0.53
CA SER A 438 7.23 -31.82 0.48
C SER A 438 5.80 -31.88 1.05
N ASN A 439 5.47 -31.01 2.00
CA ASN A 439 4.08 -30.82 2.38
C ASN A 439 3.34 -30.20 1.19
N ARG A 440 2.59 -31.05 0.49
CA ARG A 440 1.86 -30.83 -0.77
C ARG A 440 0.50 -30.13 -0.60
N SER A 441 0.26 -29.36 0.45
CA SER A 441 -1.04 -28.68 0.63
C SER A 441 -0.91 -27.31 1.29
N ASP A 442 -0.33 -26.37 0.55
CA ASP A 442 -0.37 -24.93 0.84
C ASP A 442 -1.20 -24.23 -0.26
N PRO A 443 -2.47 -23.89 -0.01
CA PRO A 443 -3.35 -23.26 -0.99
C PRO A 443 -2.82 -21.90 -1.47
N ALA A 444 -2.12 -21.15 -0.61
CA ALA A 444 -1.57 -19.84 -0.96
C ALA A 444 -0.38 -19.96 -1.91
N ARG A 445 0.49 -20.96 -1.72
CA ARG A 445 1.57 -21.27 -2.69
C ARG A 445 1.01 -21.76 -4.03
N ARG A 446 -0.06 -22.55 -4.01
CA ARG A 446 -0.75 -22.95 -5.25
C ARG A 446 -1.32 -21.74 -5.98
N VAL A 447 -1.97 -20.82 -5.27
CA VAL A 447 -2.50 -19.58 -5.84
C VAL A 447 -1.38 -18.70 -6.41
N GLU A 448 -0.22 -18.63 -5.75
CA GLU A 448 0.96 -17.92 -6.26
C GLU A 448 1.49 -18.52 -7.57
N TRP A 449 1.57 -19.86 -7.67
CA TRP A 449 1.95 -20.54 -8.92
C TRP A 449 0.89 -20.42 -10.02
N GLU A 450 -0.40 -20.38 -9.68
CA GLU A 450 -1.50 -20.12 -10.61
C GLU A 450 -1.46 -18.68 -11.14
N ILE A 451 -1.23 -17.68 -10.29
CA ILE A 451 -1.05 -16.27 -10.69
C ILE A 451 0.18 -16.12 -11.59
N ARG A 452 1.30 -16.75 -11.21
CA ARG A 452 2.53 -16.73 -12.01
C ARG A 452 2.35 -17.42 -13.37
N ARG A 453 1.58 -18.51 -13.42
CA ARG A 453 1.20 -19.18 -14.67
C ARG A 453 0.31 -18.32 -15.54
N SER A 454 -0.72 -17.68 -14.98
CA SER A 454 -1.63 -16.80 -15.73
C SER A 454 -0.88 -15.63 -16.37
N ARG A 455 -0.01 -14.95 -15.62
CA ARG A 455 0.83 -13.86 -16.15
C ARG A 455 1.75 -14.33 -17.27
N ALA A 456 2.34 -15.52 -17.13
CA ALA A 456 3.19 -16.09 -18.17
C ALA A 456 2.39 -16.48 -19.44
N ILE A 457 1.14 -16.92 -19.31
CA ILE A 457 0.23 -17.21 -20.43
C ILE A 457 -0.19 -15.92 -21.15
N GLU A 458 -0.50 -14.86 -20.41
CA GLU A 458 -0.84 -13.55 -20.97
C GLU A 458 0.34 -12.98 -21.76
N GLU A 459 1.54 -13.00 -21.20
CA GLU A 459 2.75 -12.55 -21.90
C GLU A 459 3.12 -13.46 -23.08
N LEU A 460 2.93 -14.79 -22.96
CA LEU A 460 3.10 -15.71 -24.10
C LEU A 460 2.15 -15.35 -25.25
N THR A 461 0.88 -15.07 -24.94
CA THR A 461 -0.15 -14.69 -25.94
C THR A 461 0.23 -13.37 -26.62
N ARG A 462 0.67 -12.39 -25.83
CA ARG A 462 1.18 -11.10 -26.33
C ARG A 462 2.40 -11.26 -27.24
N LEU A 463 3.35 -12.12 -26.86
CA LEU A 463 4.54 -12.39 -27.66
C LEU A 463 4.21 -13.18 -28.94
N GLN A 464 3.24 -14.09 -28.91
CA GLN A 464 2.77 -14.81 -30.10
C GLN A 464 2.11 -13.86 -31.10
N MET A 465 1.31 -12.88 -30.64
CA MET A 465 0.76 -11.84 -31.51
C MET A 465 1.87 -10.97 -32.14
N LYS A 466 2.88 -10.57 -31.35
CA LYS A 466 4.05 -9.85 -31.88
C LYS A 466 4.89 -10.68 -32.85
N LEU A 467 4.93 -12.01 -32.71
CA LEU A 467 5.62 -12.90 -33.64
C LEU A 467 4.89 -13.01 -34.99
N ILE A 468 3.57 -12.77 -35.03
CA ILE A 468 2.81 -12.68 -36.28
C ILE A 468 3.20 -11.40 -37.04
N GLU A 469 3.46 -10.31 -36.31
CA GLU A 469 3.89 -9.01 -36.87
C GLU A 469 5.38 -9.00 -37.30
N ASP A 470 6.25 -9.70 -36.56
CA ASP A 470 7.67 -9.89 -36.91
C ASP A 470 8.11 -11.37 -36.78
N PRO A 471 7.90 -12.19 -37.83
CA PRO A 471 8.15 -13.64 -37.79
C PRO A 471 9.62 -14.04 -37.65
N ASN A 472 10.55 -13.11 -37.91
CA ASN A 472 11.99 -13.39 -37.93
C ASN A 472 12.71 -12.93 -36.66
N SER A 473 12.02 -12.25 -35.74
CA SER A 473 12.61 -11.78 -34.49
C SER A 473 13.08 -12.92 -33.59
N ALA A 474 14.41 -13.07 -33.49
CA ALA A 474 15.04 -14.05 -32.60
C ALA A 474 14.78 -13.73 -31.11
N ALA A 475 14.64 -12.44 -30.77
CA ALA A 475 14.34 -11.99 -29.41
C ALA A 475 12.91 -12.40 -28.99
N ILE A 476 11.92 -12.25 -29.88
CA ILE A 476 10.54 -12.67 -29.59
C ILE A 476 10.47 -14.19 -29.43
N LYS A 477 11.12 -14.96 -30.32
CA LYS A 477 11.18 -16.43 -30.22
C LYS A 477 11.84 -16.90 -28.92
N HIS A 478 12.92 -16.25 -28.49
CA HIS A 478 13.59 -16.54 -27.23
C HIS A 478 12.69 -16.25 -26.02
N ASN A 479 11.98 -15.11 -26.02
CA ASN A 479 11.06 -14.75 -24.94
C ASN A 479 9.85 -15.67 -24.88
N ILE A 480 9.32 -16.11 -26.02
CA ILE A 480 8.27 -17.16 -26.10
C ILE A 480 8.75 -18.45 -25.43
N GLN A 481 9.96 -18.91 -25.74
CA GLN A 481 10.51 -20.12 -25.13
C GLN A 481 10.71 -19.94 -23.61
N SER A 482 11.12 -18.76 -23.16
CA SER A 482 11.24 -18.44 -21.73
C SER A 482 9.90 -18.50 -21.00
N GLN A 483 8.84 -17.89 -21.57
CA GLN A 483 7.49 -17.97 -20.99
C GLN A 483 6.93 -19.39 -21.00
N GLN A 484 7.18 -20.17 -22.07
CA GLN A 484 6.77 -21.58 -22.11
C GLN A 484 7.44 -22.41 -21.02
N ASN A 485 8.72 -22.17 -20.73
CA ASN A 485 9.43 -22.83 -19.63
C ASN A 485 8.85 -22.43 -18.26
N ILE A 486 8.53 -21.16 -18.06
CA ILE A 486 7.87 -20.68 -16.83
C ILE A 486 6.51 -21.36 -16.65
N ILE A 487 5.70 -21.46 -17.71
CA ILE A 487 4.39 -22.13 -17.67
C ILE A 487 4.54 -23.60 -17.31
N ASN A 488 5.50 -24.31 -17.91
CA ASN A 488 5.76 -25.72 -17.61
C ASN A 488 6.19 -25.93 -16.15
N THR A 489 7.10 -25.10 -15.64
CA THR A 489 7.48 -25.14 -14.22
C THR A 489 6.31 -24.82 -13.31
N CYS A 490 5.46 -23.84 -13.66
CA CYS A 490 4.28 -23.54 -12.86
C CYS A 490 3.27 -24.71 -12.88
N ASN A 491 3.06 -25.37 -14.02
CA ASN A 491 2.20 -26.56 -14.11
C ASN A 491 2.72 -27.72 -13.24
N GLU A 492 4.02 -27.98 -13.26
CA GLU A 492 4.66 -28.98 -12.41
C GLU A 492 4.50 -28.64 -10.92
N MET A 493 4.71 -27.38 -10.55
CA MET A 493 4.54 -26.93 -9.16
C MET A 493 3.08 -26.98 -8.72
N ILE A 494 2.13 -26.58 -9.57
CA ILE A 494 0.69 -26.68 -9.30
C ILE A 494 0.28 -28.15 -9.12
N ALA A 495 0.77 -29.06 -9.95
CA ALA A 495 0.49 -30.49 -9.84
C ALA A 495 1.13 -31.14 -8.59
N ILE A 496 2.23 -30.57 -8.08
CA ILE A 496 2.82 -30.96 -6.79
C ILE A 496 1.94 -30.50 -5.61
N TYR A 497 1.14 -29.45 -5.78
CA TYR A 497 0.22 -28.92 -4.75
C TYR A 497 -1.27 -29.29 -4.98
N GLN A 498 -1.55 -30.19 -5.92
CA GLN A 498 -2.82 -30.92 -6.08
C GLN A 498 -2.75 -32.26 -5.35
#